data_AF-A0A6P3S018-F1
#
_entry.id   AF-A0A6P3S018-F1
#
_cell.length_a   1.000
_cell.length_b   1.000
_cell.length_c   1.000
_cell.angle_alpha   90.00
_cell.angle_beta   90.00
_cell.angle_gamma   90.00
#
_symmetry.space_group_name_H-M   'P 1'
#
loop_
_entity.id
_entity.type
_entity.pdbx_description
1 polymer ?
#
loop_
_entity_poly.entity_id
_entity_poly.type
_entity_poly.pdbx_seq_one_letter_code
_entity_poly.pdbx_strand_id
1 'polypeptide(L)'
;MPSVSKAAAAALSGSPPQTEKPTHYRYLKEFRTEQCSLFVQHKCTQHRPFTCFHWHFLNQRRRRPLRRRDGTFNYSPDVYCSKYDEASGVCPDGD
;
A
#
# COMPACT_ATOMS: atom_id res chain seq x y z
N MET A 1 -19.99 -17.43 -49.31
CA MET A 1 -19.36 -16.15 -48.90
C MET A 1 -18.10 -16.50 -48.11
N PRO A 2 -16.91 -16.03 -48.52
CA PRO A 2 -15.60 -16.43 -47.98
C PRO A 2 -15.17 -15.59 -46.76
N SER A 3 -14.24 -16.14 -45.95
CA SER A 3 -13.20 -15.51 -45.10
C SER A 3 -13.65 -14.45 -44.04
N VAL A 4 -13.13 -14.40 -42.81
CA VAL A 4 -11.71 -14.20 -42.47
C VAL A 4 -11.37 -14.72 -41.06
N SER A 5 -10.26 -15.45 -40.99
CA SER A 5 -9.19 -15.57 -39.96
C SER A 5 -9.40 -14.95 -38.57
N LYS A 6 -9.21 -15.69 -37.46
CA LYS A 6 -7.92 -16.08 -36.83
C LYS A 6 -7.00 -14.89 -36.54
N ALA A 7 -6.64 -14.77 -35.26
CA ALA A 7 -5.51 -14.04 -34.66
C ALA A 7 -5.85 -12.71 -33.94
N ALA A 8 -5.95 -12.79 -32.62
CA ALA A 8 -5.44 -11.78 -31.69
C ALA A 8 -5.01 -12.44 -30.38
N ALA A 9 -4.23 -13.52 -30.49
CA ALA A 9 -3.46 -14.10 -29.38
C ALA A 9 -1.98 -13.93 -29.72
N ALA A 10 -1.46 -12.71 -29.60
CA ALA A 10 -0.02 -12.41 -29.58
C ALA A 10 0.18 -10.89 -29.49
N ALA A 11 0.34 -10.34 -28.28
CA ALA A 11 1.08 -9.08 -28.06
C ALA A 11 1.21 -8.74 -26.56
N LEU A 12 1.78 -9.61 -25.72
CA LEU A 12 2.26 -9.20 -24.38
C LEU A 12 3.50 -10.01 -23.99
N SER A 13 4.58 -9.88 -24.77
CA SER A 13 5.89 -10.44 -24.40
C SER A 13 6.97 -9.55 -25.01
N GLY A 14 7.60 -8.68 -24.20
CA GLY A 14 8.72 -7.87 -24.69
C GLY A 14 9.20 -6.73 -23.81
N SER A 15 8.49 -6.34 -22.75
CA SER A 15 9.06 -5.39 -21.78
C SER A 15 9.95 -6.15 -20.78
N PRO A 16 11.22 -5.76 -20.56
CA PRO A 16 11.97 -6.27 -19.43
C PRO A 16 11.16 -5.99 -18.15
N PRO A 17 11.19 -6.88 -17.14
CA PRO A 17 10.47 -6.64 -15.89
C PRO A 17 10.93 -5.28 -15.36
N GLN A 18 10.04 -4.29 -15.42
CA GLN A 18 10.32 -2.96 -14.89
C GLN A 18 10.44 -3.17 -13.38
N THR A 19 11.67 -3.17 -12.88
CA THR A 19 11.90 -3.23 -11.46
C THR A 19 11.39 -1.93 -10.86
N GLU A 20 10.58 -2.06 -9.81
CA GLU A 20 10.00 -0.91 -9.14
C GLU A 20 11.10 0.07 -8.69
N LYS A 21 10.84 1.38 -8.74
CA LYS A 21 11.89 2.37 -8.41
C LYS A 21 12.28 2.24 -6.93
N PRO A 22 13.56 2.44 -6.55
CA PRO A 22 13.98 2.34 -5.15
C PRO A 22 13.17 3.23 -4.18
N THR A 23 12.77 4.42 -4.64
CA THR A 23 11.93 5.34 -3.87
C THR A 23 10.52 4.79 -3.61
N HIS A 24 9.94 4.09 -4.60
CA HIS A 24 8.63 3.48 -4.47
C HIS A 24 8.67 2.29 -3.51
N TYR A 25 9.74 1.48 -3.54
CA TYR A 25 9.94 0.42 -2.55
C TYR A 25 9.93 0.93 -1.11
N ARG A 26 10.64 2.04 -0.85
CA ARG A 26 10.66 2.66 0.49
C ARG A 26 9.26 3.11 0.89
N TYR A 27 8.54 3.77 -0.02
CA TYR A 27 7.18 4.23 0.25
C TYR A 27 6.22 3.07 0.55
N LEU A 28 6.21 2.03 -0.29
CA LEU A 28 5.36 0.85 -0.11
C LEU A 28 5.65 0.10 1.19
N LYS A 29 6.91 0.10 1.63
CA LYS A 29 7.36 -0.64 2.80
C LYS A 29 7.17 0.12 4.12
N GLU A 30 7.43 1.43 4.13
CA GLU A 30 7.71 2.19 5.36
C GLU A 30 6.79 3.41 5.56
N PHE A 31 6.05 3.83 4.53
CA PHE A 31 5.20 5.03 4.66
C PHE A 31 4.05 4.78 5.64
N ARG A 32 4.09 5.53 6.74
CA ARG A 32 3.14 5.47 7.86
C ARG A 32 2.94 4.08 8.43
N THR A 33 3.96 3.21 8.40
CA THR A 33 3.93 1.95 9.14
C THR A 33 4.38 2.14 10.60
N GLU A 34 5.35 3.04 10.81
CA GLU A 34 5.95 3.32 12.13
C GLU A 34 5.53 4.67 12.71
N GLN A 35 5.50 4.75 14.05
CA GLN A 35 5.16 5.97 14.78
C GLN A 35 6.28 7.00 14.68
N CYS A 36 5.93 8.28 14.53
CA CYS A 36 6.91 9.35 14.55
C CYS A 36 7.45 9.55 15.98
N SER A 37 8.72 9.21 16.21
CA SER A 37 9.39 9.42 17.50
C SER A 37 9.48 10.91 17.89
N LEU A 38 9.63 11.81 16.91
CA LEU A 38 9.66 13.26 17.15
C LEU A 38 8.29 13.82 17.56
N PHE A 39 7.20 13.23 17.07
CA PHE A 39 5.85 13.68 17.41
C PHE A 39 5.49 13.36 18.86
N VAL A 40 5.88 12.18 19.36
CA VAL A 40 5.71 11.81 20.78
C VAL A 40 6.46 12.77 21.71
N GLN A 41 7.53 13.39 21.21
CA GLN A 41 8.29 14.43 21.93
C GLN A 41 7.81 15.86 21.62
N HIS A 42 6.73 16.04 20.85
CA HIS A 42 6.23 17.34 20.37
C HIS A 42 7.25 18.15 19.53
N LYS A 43 8.22 17.48 18.91
CA LYS A 43 9.29 18.08 18.09
C LYS A 43 9.09 17.93 16.58
N CYS A 44 8.04 17.22 16.14
CA CYS A 44 7.80 17.01 14.71
C CYS A 44 7.32 18.31 14.04
N THR A 45 8.13 18.86 13.14
CA THR A 45 7.79 20.05 12.35
C THR A 45 6.94 19.72 11.12
N GLN A 46 6.84 18.44 10.75
CA GLN A 46 6.07 17.93 9.61
C GLN A 46 4.67 17.43 10.01
N HIS A 47 4.20 17.82 11.20
CA HIS A 47 2.83 17.55 11.64
C HIS A 47 1.82 18.47 10.95
N ARG A 48 2.18 19.73 10.70
CA ARG A 48 1.36 20.72 9.99
C ARG A 48 2.28 21.58 9.09
N PRO A 49 2.18 21.45 7.75
CA PRO A 49 1.31 20.56 6.99
C PRO A 49 1.65 19.07 7.20
N PHE A 50 0.68 18.17 6.99
CA PHE A 50 0.78 16.71 7.28
C PHE A 50 1.73 15.94 6.34
N THR A 51 3.00 16.34 6.30
CA THR A 51 4.03 15.82 5.38
C THR A 51 4.95 14.78 6.02
N CYS A 52 4.76 14.47 7.30
CA CYS A 52 5.56 13.46 7.98
C CYS A 52 5.37 12.07 7.34
N PHE A 53 6.49 11.36 7.18
CA PHE A 53 6.53 10.02 6.62
C PHE A 53 6.02 8.95 7.60
N HIS A 54 6.02 9.26 8.89
CA HIS A 54 5.58 8.40 9.99
C HIS A 54 4.17 8.80 10.45
N TRP A 55 3.45 7.88 11.08
CA TRP A 55 2.12 8.19 11.61
C TRP A 55 2.22 8.92 12.96
N HIS A 56 1.26 9.83 13.22
CA HIS A 56 1.14 10.57 14.47
C HIS A 56 0.03 10.02 15.35
N PHE A 57 -1.11 9.72 14.72
CA PHE A 57 -2.27 9.12 15.35
C PHE A 57 -2.52 7.72 14.78
N LEU A 58 -3.17 6.85 15.57
CA LEU A 58 -3.32 5.45 15.21
C LEU A 58 -4.15 5.25 13.94
N ASN A 59 -5.15 6.09 13.68
CA ASN A 59 -5.92 6.10 12.44
C ASN A 59 -5.12 6.52 11.18
N GLN A 60 -3.91 7.05 11.35
CA GLN A 60 -2.98 7.33 10.24
C GLN A 60 -2.04 6.15 9.97
N ARG A 61 -1.98 5.16 10.86
CA ARG A 61 -1.13 3.98 10.71
C ARG A 61 -1.63 3.15 9.54
N ARG A 62 -0.70 2.74 8.67
CA ARG A 62 -0.93 1.84 7.56
C ARG A 62 -0.22 0.51 7.83
N ARG A 63 -0.90 -0.58 7.51
CA ARG A 63 -0.28 -1.92 7.48
C ARG A 63 0.50 -2.09 6.19
N ARG A 64 1.70 -2.67 6.27
CA ARG A 64 2.52 -2.97 5.09
C ARG A 64 1.80 -3.98 4.18
N PRO A 65 1.60 -3.70 2.88
CA PRO A 65 1.13 -4.71 1.94
C PRO A 65 2.19 -5.80 1.76
N LEU A 66 1.79 -7.06 1.90
CA LEU A 66 2.65 -8.22 1.75
C LEU A 66 2.02 -9.19 0.74
N ARG A 67 2.75 -9.48 -0.34
CA ARG A 67 2.39 -10.57 -1.25
C ARG A 67 2.92 -11.88 -0.68
N ARG A 68 2.03 -12.80 -0.36
CA ARG A 68 2.35 -14.15 0.11
C ARG A 68 2.88 -15.00 -1.05
N ARG A 69 3.41 -16.20 -0.72
CA ARG A 69 3.94 -17.15 -1.71
C ARG A 69 2.88 -17.68 -2.67
N ASP A 70 1.63 -17.75 -2.22
CA ASP A 70 0.46 -18.15 -3.01
C ASP A 70 -0.02 -17.06 -3.98
N GLY A 71 0.62 -15.88 -3.99
CA GLY A 71 0.24 -14.76 -4.84
C GLY A 71 -0.83 -13.84 -4.24
N THR A 72 -1.42 -14.21 -3.09
CA THR A 72 -2.43 -13.39 -2.41
C THR A 72 -1.79 -12.28 -1.57
N PHE A 73 -2.54 -11.20 -1.32
CA PHE A 73 -2.11 -10.14 -0.39
C PHE A 73 -2.60 -10.44 1.04
N ASN A 74 -1.90 -9.88 2.04
CA ASN A 74 -2.29 -9.97 3.45
C ASN A 74 -3.63 -9.27 3.77
N TYR A 75 -4.02 -8.29 2.97
CA TYR A 75 -5.35 -7.68 3.00
C TYR A 75 -5.80 -7.35 1.57
N SER A 76 -7.12 -7.25 1.37
CA SER A 76 -7.67 -6.90 0.07
C SER A 76 -7.42 -5.42 -0.24
N PRO A 77 -6.93 -5.07 -1.45
CA PRO A 77 -6.82 -3.69 -1.88
C PRO A 77 -8.18 -3.08 -2.26
N ASP A 78 -9.18 -3.92 -2.54
CA ASP A 78 -10.48 -3.48 -3.10
C ASP A 78 -11.62 -3.57 -2.07
N VAL A 79 -11.55 -4.54 -1.15
CA VAL A 79 -12.61 -4.78 -0.16
C VAL A 79 -12.25 -4.12 1.17
N TYR A 80 -13.02 -3.11 1.53
CA TYR A 80 -12.87 -2.39 2.80
C TYR A 80 -13.36 -3.21 3.99
N CYS A 81 -12.71 -3.03 5.15
CA CYS A 81 -13.10 -3.70 6.39
C CYS A 81 -14.26 -2.95 7.06
N SER A 82 -15.40 -3.62 7.27
CA SER A 82 -16.56 -3.04 7.96
C SER A 82 -16.42 -2.93 9.47
N LYS A 83 -15.45 -3.63 10.06
CA LYS A 83 -15.19 -3.63 11.51
C LYS A 83 -14.14 -2.61 11.95
N TYR A 84 -13.47 -1.95 10.99
CA TYR A 84 -12.44 -0.97 11.28
C TYR A 84 -13.08 0.32 11.77
N ASP A 85 -12.67 0.80 12.93
CA ASP A 85 -13.08 2.10 13.43
C ASP A 85 -12.12 3.19 12.93
N GLU A 86 -12.60 4.06 12.05
CA GLU A 86 -11.83 5.15 11.44
C GLU A 86 -11.42 6.23 12.45
N ALA A 87 -12.14 6.39 13.56
CA ALA A 87 -11.83 7.38 14.58
C ALA A 87 -10.66 6.93 15.46
N SER A 88 -10.72 5.69 15.97
CA SER A 88 -9.65 5.14 16.82
C SER A 88 -8.49 4.55 16.03
N GLY A 89 -8.73 4.09 14.80
CA GLY A 89 -7.74 3.40 13.97
C GLY A 89 -7.54 1.93 14.33
N VAL A 90 -8.52 1.29 14.97
CA VAL A 90 -8.44 -0.09 15.47
C VAL A 90 -9.38 -1.01 14.72
N CYS A 91 -8.91 -2.22 14.40
CA CYS A 91 -9.73 -3.35 13.97
C CYS A 91 -9.67 -4.43 15.05
N PRO A 92 -10.80 -5.05 15.45
CA PRO A 92 -10.80 -6.16 16.40
C PRO A 92 -10.05 -7.39 15.87
N ASP A 93 -9.98 -7.57 14.54
CA ASP A 93 -9.25 -8.67 13.90
C ASP A 93 -7.73 -8.38 13.82
N GLY A 94 -7.29 -7.18 14.22
CA GLY A 94 -5.88 -6.78 14.23
C GLY A 94 -5.27 -6.54 12.86
N ASP A 95 -3.97 -6.80 12.76
CA ASP A 95 -3.15 -6.63 11.55
C ASP A 95 -3.28 -7.79 10.56
#